data_AF-A0A7X6YH09-F1
#
_entry.id   AF-A0A7X6YH09-F1
#
_cell.length_a   1.000
_cell.length_b   1.000
_cell.length_c   1.000
_cell.angle_alpha   90.00
_cell.angle_beta   90.00
_cell.angle_gamma   90.00
#
_symmetry.space_group_name_H-M   'P 1'
#
loop_
_entity.id
_entity.type
_entity.pdbx_description
1 polymer ?
#
loop_
_entity_poly.entity_id
_entity_poly.type
_entity_poly.pdbx_seq_one_letter_code
_entity_poly.pdbx_strand_id
1 'polypeptide(L)'
;MNTRAVCGLGFRVLTSTVAAALTAAVFILLSPAPLRAASGTWNGTQDAYWTNSANWSASPYPSGGNTATFDNAGNGRTALSAEGLSTLLNMTFTGPSVAAYTVGSAGQKITLQADGTILLAADAANSQSVLADLEVPTGTVSSTFRNDNPDRTLTLGRIHGYTAGGVVKSLYFDGAGPMIVQGNLDRMASTIHVYHRTTNTLSFTGSAAGLTQLTLDGAGALLNLGTGMVVTFANGGGVNLTASQDATINGPGEVVLSTAGADDHGNNAVASGHTLTINARLTGDTGFQYYHASSDFAGTVVLNGMNDYDRSTVLYAAGTLSCAYLGMSGTAGNIGTNARVVLDHAGARLLYTGAGETTDRTLDVKAGGTLEHAGSGTLVFTAPTTSTTSGTKTLTLRNFAAADGELQGAVANGSGTVSLAKEGDGTWRLTAANTFSGTLAVNGGTLVHCKPIIVV
;
A
#
# COMPACT_ATOMS: atom_id res chain seq x y z
N MET A 1 -47.59 23.90 -45.78
CA MET A 1 -48.30 23.54 -47.02
C MET A 1 -47.59 24.18 -48.19
N ASN A 2 -47.23 23.34 -49.17
CA ASN A 2 -47.03 23.61 -50.59
C ASN A 2 -46.01 24.70 -51.00
N THR A 3 -44.77 24.34 -51.36
CA THR A 3 -44.29 23.72 -52.63
C THR A 3 -44.23 24.67 -53.84
N ARG A 4 -43.16 24.47 -54.61
CA ARG A 4 -42.95 24.77 -56.05
C ARG A 4 -42.31 26.12 -56.37
N ALA A 5 -41.55 26.32 -57.45
CA ALA A 5 -40.72 25.47 -58.33
C ALA A 5 -40.15 26.46 -59.38
N VAL A 6 -38.84 26.36 -59.65
CA VAL A 6 -38.16 26.32 -60.97
C VAL A 6 -38.48 27.35 -62.09
N CYS A 7 -37.37 27.73 -62.77
CA CYS A 7 -37.21 28.25 -64.16
C CYS A 7 -37.39 29.77 -64.38
N GLY A 8 -36.55 30.47 -65.17
CA GLY A 8 -35.42 30.05 -66.00
C GLY A 8 -34.80 31.22 -66.80
N LEU A 9 -33.57 30.96 -67.27
CA LEU A 9 -32.88 31.36 -68.51
C LEU A 9 -33.07 32.75 -69.18
N GLY A 10 -31.92 33.38 -69.48
CA GLY A 10 -31.70 34.25 -70.64
C GLY A 10 -30.22 34.63 -70.78
N PHE A 11 -29.44 33.93 -71.63
CA PHE A 11 -28.90 34.41 -72.92
C PHE A 11 -28.05 35.71 -72.79
N ARG A 12 -26.77 35.79 -73.20
CA ARG A 12 -26.31 35.63 -74.59
C ARG A 12 -24.78 35.60 -74.65
N VAL A 13 -24.27 34.73 -75.53
CA VAL A 13 -22.87 34.50 -75.91
C VAL A 13 -22.33 35.68 -76.72
N LEU A 14 -21.04 36.02 -76.54
CA LEU A 14 -20.18 36.50 -77.62
C LEU A 14 -18.74 36.02 -77.41
N THR A 15 -18.30 35.27 -78.41
CA THR A 15 -17.00 34.65 -78.64
C THR A 15 -15.91 35.68 -78.90
N SER A 16 -14.67 35.46 -78.42
CA SER A 16 -13.58 34.93 -79.26
C SER A 16 -12.19 35.18 -78.67
N THR A 17 -11.30 34.24 -79.01
CA THR A 17 -9.85 34.36 -79.19
C THR A 17 -8.91 34.31 -77.96
N VAL A 18 -8.12 33.25 -78.00
CA VAL A 18 -7.07 32.75 -77.12
C VAL A 18 -5.77 33.55 -77.28
N ALA A 19 -5.17 33.96 -76.15
CA ALA A 19 -3.73 34.10 -75.83
C ALA A 19 -3.67 34.95 -74.54
N ALA A 20 -2.97 34.65 -73.44
CA ALA A 20 -1.74 33.91 -73.26
C ALA A 20 -1.72 33.26 -71.86
N ALA A 21 -0.83 32.29 -71.71
CA ALA A 21 -0.62 31.46 -70.54
C ALA A 21 -0.36 32.25 -69.24
N LEU A 22 -1.07 31.88 -68.18
CA LEU A 22 -0.59 32.00 -66.81
C LEU A 22 -0.83 30.65 -66.11
N THR A 23 0.10 29.71 -66.30
CA THR A 23 0.22 28.53 -65.43
C THR A 23 0.69 29.02 -64.06
N ALA A 24 -0.23 29.50 -63.24
CA ALA A 24 0.00 29.59 -61.81
C ALA A 24 0.01 28.15 -61.27
N ALA A 25 1.21 27.60 -61.11
CA ALA A 25 1.40 26.38 -60.33
C ALA A 25 0.93 26.68 -58.90
N VAL A 26 -0.28 26.23 -58.55
CA VAL A 26 -0.71 26.14 -57.17
C VAL A 26 0.15 25.06 -56.53
N PHE A 27 1.28 25.45 -55.96
CA PHE A 27 1.93 24.65 -54.93
C PHE A 27 0.99 24.65 -53.73
N ILE A 28 0.13 23.63 -53.66
CA ILE A 28 -0.44 23.24 -52.37
C ILE A 28 0.77 22.82 -51.55
N LEU A 29 1.23 23.72 -50.67
CA LEU A 29 2.01 23.35 -49.51
C LEU A 29 1.13 22.40 -48.68
N LEU A 30 1.13 21.11 -49.03
CA LEU A 30 0.87 20.08 -48.05
C LEU A 30 2.03 20.18 -47.06
N SER A 31 1.88 21.01 -46.04
CA SER A 31 2.69 20.87 -44.84
C SER A 31 2.58 19.40 -44.44
N PRO A 32 3.70 18.66 -44.31
CA PRO A 32 3.62 17.31 -43.78
C PRO A 32 2.90 17.43 -42.44
N ALA A 33 1.79 16.71 -42.29
CA ALA A 33 1.19 16.55 -40.97
C ALA A 33 2.33 16.13 -40.03
N PRO A 34 2.44 16.69 -38.82
CA PRO A 34 3.49 16.30 -37.89
C PRO A 34 3.47 14.77 -37.80
N LEU A 35 4.59 14.12 -38.13
CA LEU A 35 4.70 12.67 -38.05
C LEU A 35 4.33 12.28 -36.61
N ARG A 36 3.24 11.53 -36.46
CA ARG A 36 2.80 11.05 -35.15
C ARG A 36 3.58 9.77 -34.84
N ALA A 37 4.08 9.68 -33.62
CA ALA A 37 4.68 8.45 -33.12
C ALA A 37 3.72 7.26 -33.30
N ALA A 38 4.28 6.07 -33.53
CA ALA A 38 3.54 4.84 -33.69
C ALA A 38 4.08 3.77 -32.74
N SER A 39 3.24 2.78 -32.42
CA SER A 39 3.69 1.61 -31.66
C SER A 39 4.68 0.80 -32.49
N GLY A 40 5.69 0.23 -31.85
CA GLY A 40 6.80 -0.40 -32.59
C GLY A 40 7.64 -1.32 -31.73
N THR A 41 8.37 -2.19 -32.41
CA THR A 41 9.28 -3.18 -31.85
C THR A 41 10.71 -2.67 -31.92
N TRP A 42 11.47 -2.83 -30.84
CA TRP A 42 12.89 -2.50 -30.82
C TRP A 42 13.67 -3.49 -31.68
N ASN A 43 14.27 -3.00 -32.76
CA ASN A 43 15.17 -3.76 -33.62
C ASN A 43 16.63 -3.53 -33.28
N GLY A 44 16.99 -2.37 -32.70
CA GLY A 44 18.37 -2.05 -32.32
C GLY A 44 19.35 -2.09 -33.49
N THR A 45 19.00 -1.53 -34.64
CA THR A 45 19.76 -1.66 -35.90
C THR A 45 20.99 -0.76 -35.97
N GLN A 46 20.96 0.43 -35.35
CA GLN A 46 22.01 1.44 -35.47
C GLN A 46 22.74 1.67 -34.15
N ASP A 47 22.03 2.05 -33.09
CA ASP A 47 22.60 2.44 -31.80
C ASP A 47 21.62 2.13 -30.66
N ALA A 48 22.00 2.46 -29.42
CA ALA A 48 21.22 2.16 -28.23
C ALA A 48 20.30 3.31 -27.79
N TYR A 49 20.10 4.34 -28.62
CA TYR A 49 19.23 5.46 -28.29
C TYR A 49 17.78 5.12 -28.65
N TRP A 50 16.89 5.19 -27.67
CA TRP A 50 15.44 5.02 -27.87
C TRP A 50 14.92 6.01 -28.91
N THR A 51 15.42 7.24 -28.89
CA THR A 51 14.97 8.36 -29.72
C THR A 51 15.50 8.33 -31.15
N ASN A 52 16.30 7.32 -31.52
CA ASN A 52 16.65 7.07 -32.92
C ASN A 52 15.61 6.12 -33.55
N SER A 53 14.72 6.67 -34.39
CA SER A 53 13.63 5.93 -35.05
C SER A 53 14.12 4.80 -35.96
N ALA A 54 15.36 4.82 -36.43
CA ALA A 54 15.90 3.74 -37.24
C ALA A 54 16.05 2.43 -36.45
N ASN A 55 16.13 2.50 -35.12
CA ASN A 55 16.19 1.33 -34.24
C ASN A 55 14.83 0.66 -34.03
N TRP A 56 13.74 1.21 -34.54
CA TRP A 56 12.37 0.71 -34.33
C TRP A 56 11.75 0.20 -35.62
N SER A 57 10.77 -0.70 -35.51
CA SER A 57 9.94 -1.11 -36.65
C SER A 57 8.99 -0.02 -37.14
N ALA A 58 8.86 1.06 -36.38
CA ALA A 58 8.02 2.21 -36.69
C ALA A 58 8.83 3.51 -36.65
N SER A 59 8.44 4.50 -37.47
CA SER A 59 9.03 5.83 -37.50
C SER A 59 7.92 6.89 -37.49
N PRO A 60 7.94 7.86 -36.56
CA PRO A 60 8.93 8.05 -35.49
C PRO A 60 8.85 6.95 -34.41
N TYR A 61 9.90 6.84 -33.60
CA TYR A 61 9.99 5.91 -32.46
C TYR A 61 8.74 5.97 -31.55
N PRO A 62 8.41 4.87 -30.85
CA PRO A 62 7.30 4.84 -29.90
C PRO A 62 7.44 5.89 -28.80
N SER A 63 6.43 6.75 -28.69
CA SER A 63 6.26 7.77 -27.66
C SER A 63 4.80 8.19 -27.60
N GLY A 64 4.39 8.98 -26.61
CA GLY A 64 2.99 9.38 -26.45
C GLY A 64 2.10 8.19 -26.12
N GLY A 65 0.95 8.09 -26.79
CA GLY A 65 -0.07 7.06 -26.57
C GLY A 65 0.28 5.68 -27.13
N ASN A 66 1.56 5.38 -27.33
CA ASN A 66 2.02 4.20 -28.07
C ASN A 66 2.68 3.16 -27.17
N THR A 67 2.79 1.96 -27.71
CA THR A 67 3.44 0.81 -27.08
C THR A 67 4.82 0.58 -27.69
N ALA A 68 5.82 0.43 -26.83
CA ALA A 68 7.14 -0.07 -27.19
C ALA A 68 7.25 -1.56 -26.85
N THR A 69 7.58 -2.38 -27.84
CA THR A 69 7.66 -3.83 -27.70
C THR A 69 9.11 -4.32 -27.80
N PHE A 70 9.47 -5.22 -26.90
CA PHE A 70 10.75 -5.92 -26.84
C PHE A 70 10.47 -7.43 -26.89
N ASP A 71 10.75 -8.05 -28.02
CA ASP A 71 10.39 -9.45 -28.30
C ASP A 71 11.53 -10.28 -28.92
N ASN A 72 12.72 -9.70 -28.98
CA ASN A 72 13.84 -10.23 -29.73
C ASN A 72 15.19 -9.99 -29.03
N ALA A 73 16.28 -10.40 -29.69
CA ALA A 73 17.64 -10.35 -29.14
C ALA A 73 18.26 -8.93 -29.10
N GLY A 74 17.56 -7.91 -29.61
CA GLY A 74 17.97 -6.51 -29.59
C GLY A 74 19.22 -6.18 -30.39
N ASN A 75 19.68 -7.10 -31.24
CA ASN A 75 20.92 -6.97 -32.02
C ASN A 75 22.14 -6.53 -31.17
N GLY A 76 22.23 -7.07 -29.94
CA GLY A 76 23.30 -6.75 -29.00
C GLY A 76 23.17 -5.38 -28.32
N ARG A 77 22.10 -4.63 -28.58
CA ARG A 77 21.83 -3.31 -28.03
C ARG A 77 20.71 -3.40 -27.01
N THR A 78 21.05 -3.92 -25.83
CA THR A 78 20.09 -4.22 -24.77
C THR A 78 20.14 -3.22 -23.61
N ALA A 79 21.19 -2.41 -23.50
CA ALA A 79 21.26 -1.28 -22.58
C ALA A 79 20.87 0.00 -23.33
N LEU A 80 19.61 0.42 -23.21
CA LEU A 80 19.05 1.53 -23.98
C LEU A 80 19.16 2.85 -23.22
N SER A 81 19.52 3.92 -23.92
CA SER A 81 19.37 5.28 -23.43
C SER A 81 17.93 5.77 -23.71
N ALA A 82 17.23 6.19 -22.66
CA ALA A 82 15.92 6.82 -22.73
C ALA A 82 16.02 8.36 -22.82
N GLU A 83 17.22 8.91 -23.04
CA GLU A 83 17.45 10.35 -23.14
C GLU A 83 16.61 10.98 -24.26
N GLY A 84 15.90 12.05 -23.90
CA GLY A 84 15.01 12.78 -24.81
C GLY A 84 13.63 12.14 -25.02
N LEU A 85 13.35 10.97 -24.44
CA LEU A 85 11.99 10.40 -24.46
C LEU A 85 11.07 11.24 -23.58
N SER A 86 9.96 11.70 -24.15
CA SER A 86 9.00 12.56 -23.44
C SER A 86 7.98 11.74 -22.66
N THR A 87 7.10 11.03 -23.36
CA THR A 87 6.02 10.24 -22.78
C THR A 87 5.92 8.86 -23.43
N LEU A 88 5.36 7.90 -22.72
CA LEU A 88 5.07 6.56 -23.23
C LEU A 88 3.80 5.99 -22.55
N LEU A 89 2.93 5.32 -23.31
CA LEU A 89 1.78 4.64 -22.73
C LEU A 89 2.20 3.27 -22.21
N ASN A 90 2.77 2.42 -23.07
CA ASN A 90 3.11 1.05 -22.68
C ASN A 90 4.53 0.66 -23.05
N MET A 91 5.10 -0.22 -22.23
CA MET A 91 6.33 -0.96 -22.49
C MET A 91 6.07 -2.45 -22.27
N THR A 92 6.39 -3.30 -23.25
CA THR A 92 6.11 -4.73 -23.17
C THR A 92 7.34 -5.55 -23.53
N PHE A 93 7.73 -6.45 -22.63
CA PHE A 93 8.77 -7.46 -22.83
C PHE A 93 8.10 -8.84 -22.94
N THR A 94 8.29 -9.56 -24.05
CA THR A 94 7.55 -10.80 -24.32
C THR A 94 8.31 -11.75 -25.23
N GLY A 95 7.97 -13.03 -25.17
CA GLY A 95 8.46 -14.02 -26.12
C GLY A 95 9.79 -14.67 -25.74
N PRO A 96 10.07 -15.85 -26.32
CA PRO A 96 11.21 -16.68 -25.95
C PRO A 96 12.55 -16.12 -26.44
N SER A 97 12.53 -15.10 -27.30
CA SER A 97 13.74 -14.48 -27.86
C SER A 97 14.08 -13.13 -27.24
N VAL A 98 13.26 -12.62 -26.30
CA VAL A 98 13.54 -11.34 -25.65
C VAL A 98 14.86 -11.40 -24.89
N ALA A 99 15.80 -10.51 -25.24
CA ALA A 99 17.03 -10.35 -24.49
C ALA A 99 16.78 -9.76 -23.09
N ALA A 100 17.79 -9.77 -22.23
CA ALA A 100 17.75 -9.01 -20.98
C ALA A 100 18.01 -7.53 -21.26
N TYR A 101 16.95 -6.72 -21.35
CA TYR A 101 17.03 -5.29 -21.57
C TYR A 101 17.17 -4.51 -20.26
N THR A 102 17.98 -3.45 -20.33
CA THR A 102 18.06 -2.38 -19.35
C THR A 102 17.64 -1.10 -20.05
N VAL A 103 16.47 -0.56 -19.69
CA VAL A 103 15.94 0.67 -20.28
C VAL A 103 16.23 1.85 -19.36
N GLY A 104 17.06 2.74 -19.86
CA GLY A 104 17.48 3.96 -19.20
C GLY A 104 18.40 3.75 -18.00
N SER A 105 18.72 4.85 -17.35
CA SER A 105 19.52 4.92 -16.13
C SER A 105 18.98 6.01 -15.21
N ALA A 106 19.43 6.01 -13.95
CA ALA A 106 19.07 7.07 -13.01
C ALA A 106 19.32 8.46 -13.60
N GLY A 107 18.35 9.37 -13.46
CA GLY A 107 18.38 10.72 -14.02
C GLY A 107 17.85 10.84 -15.46
N GLN A 108 17.70 9.75 -16.21
CA GLN A 108 16.90 9.74 -17.43
C GLN A 108 15.43 9.58 -17.08
N LYS A 109 14.54 10.36 -17.69
CA LYS A 109 13.12 10.39 -17.32
C LYS A 109 12.24 9.76 -18.39
N ILE A 110 11.26 8.97 -17.97
CA ILE A 110 10.13 8.52 -18.80
C ILE A 110 8.85 8.93 -18.09
N THR A 111 8.06 9.80 -18.71
CA THR A 111 6.72 10.12 -18.20
C THR A 111 5.71 9.12 -18.75
N LEU A 112 5.10 8.31 -17.88
CA LEU A 112 4.04 7.40 -18.30
C LEU A 112 2.80 8.20 -18.72
N GLN A 113 1.95 7.65 -19.59
CA GLN A 113 0.60 8.17 -19.78
C GLN A 113 -0.36 7.61 -18.74
N ALA A 114 -1.53 8.25 -18.62
CA ALA A 114 -2.59 7.75 -17.75
C ALA A 114 -2.92 6.29 -18.12
N ASP A 115 -2.99 5.43 -17.11
CA ASP A 115 -3.25 4.00 -17.22
C ASP A 115 -2.16 3.22 -18.00
N GLY A 116 -0.98 3.83 -18.13
CA GLY A 116 0.17 3.22 -18.78
C GLY A 116 0.68 1.97 -18.06
N THR A 117 1.17 1.01 -18.84
CA THR A 117 1.62 -0.29 -18.33
C THR A 117 3.05 -0.62 -18.74
N ILE A 118 3.88 -1.02 -17.77
CA ILE A 118 5.14 -1.73 -18.01
C ILE A 118 4.89 -3.22 -17.72
N LEU A 119 4.98 -4.05 -18.75
CA LEU A 119 4.65 -5.48 -18.70
C LEU A 119 5.88 -6.34 -18.99
N LEU A 120 6.18 -7.26 -18.07
CA LEU A 120 6.96 -8.46 -18.32
C LEU A 120 5.99 -9.64 -18.51
N ALA A 121 5.83 -10.12 -19.76
CA ALA A 121 4.89 -11.17 -20.10
C ALA A 121 5.38 -12.55 -19.61
N ALA A 122 4.43 -13.47 -19.39
CA ALA A 122 4.69 -14.80 -18.85
C ALA A 122 5.67 -15.64 -19.70
N ASP A 123 5.76 -15.37 -21.00
CA ASP A 123 6.60 -16.09 -21.95
C ASP A 123 7.98 -15.47 -22.17
N ALA A 124 8.29 -14.36 -21.49
CA ALA A 124 9.56 -13.66 -21.62
C ALA A 124 10.73 -14.53 -21.11
N ALA A 125 11.75 -14.71 -21.95
CA ALA A 125 12.90 -15.56 -21.62
C ALA A 125 13.78 -15.03 -20.48
N ASN A 126 13.83 -13.70 -20.28
CA ASN A 126 14.79 -13.04 -19.38
C ASN A 126 14.13 -12.00 -18.47
N SER A 127 14.76 -11.78 -17.31
CA SER A 127 14.46 -10.66 -16.40
C SER A 127 14.77 -9.32 -17.08
N GLN A 128 14.03 -8.28 -16.71
CA GLN A 128 14.09 -6.98 -17.36
C GLN A 128 14.29 -5.87 -16.34
N SER A 129 14.97 -4.81 -16.74
CA SER A 129 15.20 -3.64 -15.91
C SER A 129 14.76 -2.37 -16.62
N VAL A 130 13.94 -1.56 -15.97
CA VAL A 130 13.59 -0.21 -16.41
C VAL A 130 14.11 0.76 -15.35
N LEU A 131 15.35 1.23 -15.54
CA LEU A 131 16.10 1.98 -14.53
C LEU A 131 16.05 3.50 -14.74
N ALA A 132 15.30 3.97 -15.74
CA ALA A 132 14.89 5.36 -15.84
C ALA A 132 14.03 5.78 -14.63
N ASP A 133 13.99 7.08 -14.37
CA ASP A 133 13.04 7.71 -13.47
C ASP A 133 11.65 7.71 -14.12
N LEU A 134 10.71 7.01 -13.50
CA LEU A 134 9.36 6.81 -13.97
C LEU A 134 8.43 7.86 -13.34
N GLU A 135 8.06 8.86 -14.12
CA GLU A 135 7.14 9.93 -13.70
C GLU A 135 5.70 9.52 -14.02
N VAL A 136 4.83 9.56 -13.02
CA VAL A 136 3.38 9.38 -13.22
C VAL A 136 2.76 10.74 -13.61
N PRO A 137 1.98 10.83 -14.70
CA PRO A 137 1.62 12.10 -15.33
C PRO A 137 0.62 12.90 -14.50
N THR A 138 0.29 14.14 -14.90
CA THR A 138 -0.70 15.02 -14.24
C THR A 138 -2.10 14.39 -14.11
N GLY A 139 -2.90 14.91 -13.17
CA GLY A 139 -4.28 14.46 -12.93
C GLY A 139 -4.40 13.27 -11.97
N THR A 140 -5.62 12.87 -11.64
CA THR A 140 -5.86 11.63 -10.88
C THR A 140 -5.77 10.46 -11.84
N VAL A 141 -4.69 9.69 -11.76
CA VAL A 141 -4.33 8.69 -12.78
C VAL A 141 -3.73 7.44 -12.14
N SER A 142 -3.74 6.35 -12.88
CA SER A 142 -3.06 5.12 -12.50
C SER A 142 -1.88 4.80 -13.41
N SER A 143 -0.98 3.94 -12.91
CA SER A 143 0.04 3.27 -13.72
C SER A 143 0.22 1.85 -13.20
N THR A 144 0.46 0.92 -14.11
CA THR A 144 0.57 -0.50 -13.80
C THR A 144 1.97 -1.01 -14.11
N PHE A 145 2.59 -1.64 -13.13
CA PHE A 145 3.79 -2.43 -13.27
C PHE A 145 3.38 -3.89 -13.11
N ARG A 146 3.52 -4.67 -14.18
CA ARG A 146 2.99 -6.02 -14.24
C ARG A 146 4.07 -7.01 -14.61
N ASN A 147 4.21 -8.06 -13.80
CA ASN A 147 5.07 -9.18 -14.10
C ASN A 147 4.27 -10.48 -14.07
N ASP A 148 3.94 -11.00 -15.25
CA ASP A 148 3.21 -12.27 -15.39
C ASP A 148 4.14 -13.49 -15.38
N ASN A 149 5.46 -13.28 -15.35
CA ASN A 149 6.44 -14.36 -15.38
C ASN A 149 6.90 -14.74 -13.95
N PRO A 150 6.56 -15.93 -13.45
CA PRO A 150 6.87 -16.33 -12.08
C PRO A 150 8.38 -16.50 -11.82
N ASP A 151 9.17 -16.76 -12.87
CA ASP A 151 10.59 -17.13 -12.76
C ASP A 151 11.54 -15.99 -13.15
N ARG A 152 11.01 -14.84 -13.57
CA ARG A 152 11.79 -13.68 -14.01
C ARG A 152 11.42 -12.46 -13.20
N THR A 153 12.39 -11.56 -13.02
CA THR A 153 12.20 -10.35 -12.22
C THR A 153 12.02 -9.15 -13.13
N LEU A 154 11.05 -8.30 -12.81
CA LEU A 154 10.97 -6.94 -13.32
C LEU A 154 11.55 -5.97 -12.29
N THR A 155 12.65 -5.32 -12.65
CA THR A 155 13.31 -4.31 -11.81
C THR A 155 12.96 -2.92 -12.32
N LEU A 156 12.55 -2.04 -11.42
CA LEU A 156 12.15 -0.67 -11.69
C LEU A 156 13.08 0.30 -10.99
N GLY A 157 13.39 1.41 -11.64
CA GLY A 157 14.15 2.52 -11.07
C GLY A 157 13.32 3.33 -10.06
N ARG A 158 13.59 4.63 -10.00
CA ARG A 158 12.82 5.57 -9.18
C ARG A 158 11.42 5.74 -9.78
N ILE A 159 10.38 5.71 -8.95
CA ILE A 159 9.01 6.02 -9.38
C ILE A 159 8.56 7.26 -8.61
N HIS A 160 8.03 8.25 -9.31
CA HIS A 160 7.66 9.50 -8.66
C HIS A 160 6.38 10.14 -9.20
N GLY A 161 5.71 10.85 -8.29
CA GLY A 161 4.56 11.68 -8.62
C GLY A 161 4.95 12.93 -9.43
N TYR A 162 3.93 13.69 -9.79
CA TYR A 162 4.07 14.94 -10.53
C TYR A 162 4.26 16.13 -9.58
N THR A 163 4.95 17.18 -10.05
CA THR A 163 5.35 18.35 -9.25
C THR A 163 4.24 19.39 -9.04
N ALA A 164 3.08 19.25 -9.69
CA ALA A 164 1.98 20.21 -9.62
C ALA A 164 0.62 19.55 -9.39
N GLY A 165 -0.13 20.08 -8.42
CA GLY A 165 -1.48 19.66 -8.05
C GLY A 165 -1.49 18.43 -7.14
N GLY A 166 -2.05 18.58 -5.93
CA GLY A 166 -2.26 17.48 -4.98
C GLY A 166 -3.30 16.49 -5.49
N VAL A 167 -2.91 15.65 -6.43
CA VAL A 167 -3.75 14.63 -7.08
C VAL A 167 -3.27 13.23 -6.71
N VAL A 168 -4.19 12.27 -6.75
CA VAL A 168 -3.90 10.88 -6.40
C VAL A 168 -3.26 10.14 -7.57
N LYS A 169 -2.17 9.43 -7.30
CA LYS A 169 -1.51 8.48 -8.19
C LYS A 169 -1.69 7.08 -7.64
N SER A 170 -2.31 6.22 -8.41
CA SER A 170 -2.44 4.80 -8.06
C SER A 170 -1.37 3.99 -8.78
N LEU A 171 -0.45 3.40 -8.02
CA LEU A 171 0.57 2.49 -8.54
C LEU A 171 0.10 1.06 -8.31
N TYR A 172 -0.18 0.36 -9.40
CA TYR A 172 -0.56 -1.04 -9.36
C TYR A 172 0.64 -1.92 -9.63
N PHE A 173 0.92 -2.86 -8.72
CA PHE A 173 1.91 -3.91 -8.88
C PHE A 173 1.17 -5.23 -9.05
N ASP A 174 1.15 -5.76 -10.28
CA ASP A 174 0.31 -6.87 -10.71
C ASP A 174 1.12 -8.07 -11.21
N GLY A 175 0.47 -9.22 -11.27
CA GLY A 175 0.98 -10.44 -11.88
C GLY A 175 1.52 -11.47 -10.89
N ALA A 176 2.10 -12.55 -11.41
CA ALA A 176 2.57 -13.70 -10.64
C ALA A 176 4.08 -13.70 -10.37
N GLY A 177 4.81 -12.78 -10.99
CA GLY A 177 6.27 -12.69 -10.92
C GLY A 177 6.81 -11.72 -9.88
N PRO A 178 8.07 -11.92 -9.43
CA PRO A 178 8.71 -11.02 -8.49
C PRO A 178 9.00 -9.66 -9.10
N MET A 179 8.91 -8.60 -8.30
CA MET A 179 9.24 -7.24 -8.70
C MET A 179 10.14 -6.55 -7.68
N ILE A 180 11.01 -5.67 -8.17
CA ILE A 180 11.90 -4.85 -7.34
C ILE A 180 11.73 -3.39 -7.74
N VAL A 181 11.40 -2.52 -6.79
CA VAL A 181 11.56 -1.07 -6.94
C VAL A 181 12.89 -0.71 -6.30
N GLN A 182 13.89 -0.50 -7.16
CA GLN A 182 15.26 -0.25 -6.74
C GLN A 182 15.45 1.19 -6.29
N GLY A 183 14.81 2.13 -7.00
CA GLY A 183 14.85 3.55 -6.66
C GLY A 183 13.81 3.92 -5.61
N ASN A 184 13.79 5.21 -5.25
CA ASN A 184 12.81 5.72 -4.31
C ASN A 184 11.39 5.72 -4.89
N LEU A 185 10.40 5.64 -4.00
CA LEU A 185 9.02 5.99 -4.27
C LEU A 185 8.76 7.41 -3.75
N ASP A 186 8.82 8.40 -4.63
CA ASP A 186 8.73 9.82 -4.25
C ASP A 186 7.36 10.41 -4.59
N ARG A 187 6.60 10.84 -3.59
CA ARG A 187 5.28 11.46 -3.82
C ARG A 187 5.36 12.79 -4.59
N MET A 188 6.47 13.51 -4.46
CA MET A 188 6.61 14.90 -4.91
C MET A 188 5.47 15.77 -4.35
N ALA A 189 4.70 16.45 -5.21
CA ALA A 189 3.50 17.19 -4.79
C ALA A 189 2.21 16.35 -4.85
N SER A 190 2.31 15.09 -5.26
CA SER A 190 1.18 14.18 -5.42
C SER A 190 0.89 13.38 -4.15
N THR A 191 -0.28 12.74 -4.12
CA THR A 191 -0.59 11.63 -3.23
C THR A 191 -0.25 10.32 -3.95
N ILE A 192 0.43 9.38 -3.29
CA ILE A 192 0.70 8.04 -3.84
C ILE A 192 -0.07 6.99 -3.05
N HIS A 193 -0.88 6.22 -3.77
CA HIS A 193 -1.47 4.97 -3.32
C HIS A 193 -0.74 3.82 -4.00
N VAL A 194 -0.28 2.85 -3.21
CA VAL A 194 0.31 1.62 -3.72
C VAL A 194 -0.67 0.47 -3.55
N TYR A 195 -0.86 -0.29 -4.62
CA TYR A 195 -1.65 -1.52 -4.62
C TYR A 195 -0.73 -2.67 -5.00
N HIS A 196 -0.36 -3.46 -4.00
CA HIS A 196 0.40 -4.69 -4.18
C HIS A 196 -0.58 -5.85 -4.40
N ARG A 197 -0.83 -6.17 -5.67
CA ARG A 197 -1.78 -7.20 -6.10
C ARG A 197 -1.10 -8.45 -6.63
N THR A 198 0.23 -8.50 -6.61
CA THR A 198 0.99 -9.66 -7.04
C THR A 198 0.83 -10.82 -6.06
N THR A 199 0.87 -12.05 -6.54
CA THR A 199 0.94 -13.26 -5.71
C THR A 199 2.38 -13.65 -5.35
N ASN A 200 3.34 -12.73 -5.50
CA ASN A 200 4.76 -12.97 -5.31
C ASN A 200 5.40 -11.80 -4.56
N THR A 201 6.73 -11.80 -4.48
CA THR A 201 7.49 -10.80 -3.75
C THR A 201 7.52 -9.47 -4.51
N LEU A 202 7.08 -8.40 -3.84
CA LEU A 202 7.44 -7.03 -4.20
C LEU A 202 8.53 -6.57 -3.23
N SER A 203 9.68 -6.14 -3.74
CA SER A 203 10.78 -5.63 -2.90
C SER A 203 10.96 -4.14 -3.10
N PHE A 204 11.02 -3.38 -2.01
CA PHE A 204 11.45 -1.98 -2.03
C PHE A 204 12.86 -1.90 -1.46
N THR A 205 13.81 -1.44 -2.27
CA THR A 205 15.19 -1.20 -1.81
C THR A 205 15.56 0.27 -1.78
N GLY A 206 14.77 1.14 -2.43
CA GLY A 206 14.79 2.58 -2.21
C GLY A 206 13.75 3.01 -1.18
N SER A 207 13.92 4.19 -0.58
CA SER A 207 12.98 4.72 0.41
C SER A 207 11.64 5.11 -0.20
N ALA A 208 10.56 5.02 0.58
CA ALA A 208 9.22 5.42 0.17
C ALA A 208 8.70 6.50 1.12
N ALA A 209 8.93 7.77 0.78
CA ALA A 209 8.69 8.87 1.70
C ALA A 209 7.29 9.48 1.53
N GLY A 210 6.44 9.30 2.55
CA GLY A 210 5.08 9.84 2.67
C GLY A 210 4.14 9.32 1.59
N LEU A 211 4.03 8.01 1.52
CA LEU A 211 2.88 7.38 0.90
C LEU A 211 1.62 7.82 1.64
N THR A 212 0.49 7.74 0.96
CA THR A 212 -0.80 7.88 1.64
C THR A 212 -1.29 6.51 2.05
N GLN A 213 -1.22 5.53 1.15
CA GLN A 213 -1.77 4.19 1.37
C GLN A 213 -0.92 3.11 0.70
N LEU A 214 -0.85 1.96 1.36
CA LEU A 214 -0.38 0.69 0.83
C LEU A 214 -1.47 -0.36 1.07
N THR A 215 -1.95 -0.93 -0.04
CA THR A 215 -2.96 -1.99 -0.05
C THR A 215 -2.31 -3.29 -0.50
N LEU A 216 -2.44 -4.36 0.29
CA LEU A 216 -1.95 -5.69 -0.01
C LEU A 216 -3.15 -6.58 -0.39
N ASP A 217 -3.41 -6.70 -1.69
CA ASP A 217 -4.57 -7.43 -2.23
C ASP A 217 -4.19 -8.74 -2.94
N GLY A 218 -2.90 -8.98 -3.14
CA GLY A 218 -2.41 -10.25 -3.68
C GLY A 218 -2.56 -11.37 -2.65
N ALA A 219 -3.10 -12.51 -3.07
CA ALA A 219 -3.13 -13.69 -2.20
C ALA A 219 -1.70 -14.13 -1.85
N GLY A 220 -1.36 -14.13 -0.56
CA GLY A 220 0.01 -14.41 -0.10
C GLY A 220 1.01 -13.31 -0.45
N ALA A 221 0.55 -12.08 -0.67
CA ALA A 221 1.42 -10.95 -1.02
C ALA A 221 2.55 -10.80 0.00
N LEU A 222 3.80 -10.78 -0.49
CA LEU A 222 4.99 -10.58 0.31
C LEU A 222 5.67 -9.27 -0.09
N LEU A 223 5.57 -8.25 0.77
CA LEU A 223 6.33 -7.02 0.62
C LEU A 223 7.63 -7.14 1.43
N ASN A 224 8.77 -6.99 0.77
CA ASN A 224 10.08 -7.03 1.43
C ASN A 224 10.74 -5.64 1.42
N LEU A 225 11.11 -5.14 2.60
CA LEU A 225 11.75 -3.84 2.78
C LEU A 225 13.26 -4.03 2.97
N GLY A 226 14.06 -3.43 2.10
CA GLY A 226 15.51 -3.54 2.12
C GLY A 226 16.17 -2.88 3.34
N THR A 227 17.44 -3.20 3.60
CA THR A 227 18.19 -2.64 4.72
C THR A 227 18.33 -1.12 4.59
N GLY A 228 18.06 -0.39 5.68
CA GLY A 228 18.14 1.07 5.73
C GLY A 228 17.01 1.78 4.99
N MET A 229 16.04 1.04 4.46
CA MET A 229 14.86 1.57 3.81
C MET A 229 13.81 1.97 4.85
N VAL A 230 13.14 3.11 4.63
CA VAL A 230 12.00 3.56 5.43
C VAL A 230 10.80 3.80 4.52
N VAL A 231 9.68 3.16 4.82
CA VAL A 231 8.34 3.54 4.33
C VAL A 231 7.73 4.51 5.32
N THR A 232 7.46 5.74 4.91
CA THR A 232 6.74 6.70 5.75
C THR A 232 5.36 6.96 5.16
N PHE A 233 4.34 7.01 6.00
CA PHE A 233 3.00 7.44 5.63
C PHE A 233 2.73 8.89 6.07
N ALA A 234 2.08 9.69 5.22
CA ALA A 234 1.90 11.12 5.43
C ALA A 234 0.47 11.59 5.08
N ASN A 235 -0.54 11.05 5.76
CA ASN A 235 -1.94 11.43 5.55
C ASN A 235 -2.70 11.68 6.87
N GLY A 236 -1.98 12.02 7.94
CA GLY A 236 -2.56 12.55 9.18
C GLY A 236 -3.61 11.66 9.85
N GLY A 237 -3.31 10.37 10.07
CA GLY A 237 -4.27 9.43 10.67
C GLY A 237 -5.22 8.76 9.66
N GLY A 238 -5.09 9.08 8.37
CA GLY A 238 -5.83 8.39 7.30
C GLY A 238 -5.41 6.92 7.12
N VAL A 239 -6.01 6.25 6.14
CA VAL A 239 -5.70 4.84 5.79
C VAL A 239 -4.24 4.69 5.41
N ASN A 240 -3.50 3.80 6.08
CA ASN A 240 -2.09 3.50 5.76
C ASN A 240 -1.95 2.09 5.21
N LEU A 241 -2.25 1.07 6.02
CA LEU A 241 -2.09 -0.33 5.64
C LEU A 241 -3.45 -1.02 5.56
N THR A 242 -3.78 -1.58 4.40
CA THR A 242 -4.95 -2.44 4.26
C THR A 242 -4.57 -3.73 3.60
N ALA A 243 -5.11 -4.84 4.07
CA ALA A 243 -4.95 -6.14 3.42
C ALA A 243 -6.33 -6.76 3.17
N SER A 244 -6.62 -7.10 1.92
CA SER A 244 -7.85 -7.84 1.57
C SER A 244 -7.65 -9.35 1.52
N GLN A 245 -6.41 -9.80 1.67
CA GLN A 245 -5.97 -11.20 1.67
C GLN A 245 -4.92 -11.43 2.75
N ASP A 246 -4.50 -12.69 2.92
CA ASP A 246 -3.32 -13.00 3.74
C ASP A 246 -2.07 -12.40 3.10
N ALA A 247 -1.33 -11.62 3.87
CA ALA A 247 -0.17 -10.88 3.39
C ALA A 247 0.90 -10.71 4.46
N THR A 248 2.13 -10.43 4.04
CA THR A 248 3.28 -10.22 4.91
C THR A 248 4.09 -8.98 4.50
N ILE A 249 4.44 -8.14 5.47
CA ILE A 249 5.47 -7.10 5.34
C ILE A 249 6.71 -7.59 6.10
N ASN A 250 7.81 -7.77 5.37
CA ASN A 250 9.05 -8.36 5.87
C ASN A 250 10.26 -7.50 5.56
N GLY A 251 11.43 -7.96 6.00
CA GLY A 251 12.73 -7.38 5.70
C GLY A 251 13.22 -6.44 6.80
N PRO A 252 14.50 -6.06 6.75
CA PRO A 252 15.16 -5.23 7.75
C PRO A 252 14.81 -3.73 7.65
N GLY A 253 13.99 -3.32 6.68
CA GLY A 253 13.50 -1.95 6.58
C GLY A 253 12.46 -1.60 7.65
N GLU A 254 12.07 -0.33 7.65
CA GLU A 254 11.22 0.26 8.69
C GLU A 254 9.94 0.86 8.08
N VAL A 255 8.91 0.97 8.92
CA VAL A 255 7.66 1.63 8.59
C VAL A 255 7.34 2.68 9.64
N VAL A 256 7.03 3.90 9.19
CA VAL A 256 6.52 5.00 10.02
C VAL A 256 5.08 5.25 9.61
N LEU A 257 4.13 4.90 10.47
CA LEU A 257 2.72 5.19 10.28
C LEU A 257 2.44 6.68 10.46
N SER A 258 1.42 7.19 9.78
CA SER A 258 0.97 8.57 9.96
C SER A 258 0.26 8.76 11.30
N THR A 259 0.04 10.02 11.71
CA THR A 259 -0.67 10.34 12.95
C THR A 259 -1.32 11.71 12.83
N ALA A 260 -2.50 11.88 13.43
CA ALA A 260 -3.16 13.18 13.58
C ALA A 260 -2.87 13.83 14.95
N GLY A 261 -2.18 13.13 15.86
CA GLY A 261 -2.09 13.54 17.26
C GLY A 261 -2.74 12.51 18.20
N ALA A 262 -2.52 12.68 19.51
CA ALA A 262 -3.24 11.93 20.55
C ALA A 262 -3.35 10.41 20.27
N ASP A 263 -4.56 9.86 20.33
CA ASP A 263 -4.90 8.46 20.02
C ASP A 263 -5.42 8.29 18.58
N ASP A 264 -5.05 9.17 17.64
CA ASP A 264 -5.45 9.12 16.24
C ASP A 264 -4.22 8.84 15.36
N HIS A 265 -4.07 7.58 14.98
CA HIS A 265 -2.93 7.09 14.20
C HIS A 265 -3.39 6.54 12.85
N GLY A 266 -2.43 6.32 11.95
CA GLY A 266 -2.69 5.79 10.63
C GLY A 266 -3.53 4.53 10.69
N ASN A 267 -4.65 4.51 9.97
CA ASN A 267 -5.59 3.42 10.02
C ASN A 267 -5.02 2.18 9.32
N ASN A 268 -4.98 1.08 10.06
CA ASN A 268 -4.58 -0.22 9.56
C ASN A 268 -5.74 -1.19 9.70
N ALA A 269 -5.98 -2.03 8.69
CA ALA A 269 -7.07 -3.00 8.77
C ALA A 269 -6.87 -4.19 7.84
N VAL A 270 -7.56 -5.28 8.15
CA VAL A 270 -7.50 -6.52 7.38
C VAL A 270 -8.91 -7.03 7.16
N ALA A 271 -9.20 -7.51 5.96
CA ALA A 271 -10.47 -8.14 5.64
C ALA A 271 -10.74 -9.33 6.58
N SER A 272 -12.01 -9.54 6.91
CA SER A 272 -12.46 -10.59 7.82
C SER A 272 -12.05 -11.96 7.28
N GLY A 273 -11.48 -12.80 8.16
CA GLY A 273 -10.96 -14.11 7.78
C GLY A 273 -9.51 -14.11 7.28
N HIS A 274 -8.88 -12.94 7.13
CA HIS A 274 -7.50 -12.81 6.66
C HIS A 274 -6.54 -12.27 7.73
N THR A 275 -5.25 -12.41 7.46
CA THR A 275 -4.15 -11.98 8.33
C THR A 275 -3.10 -11.16 7.59
N LEU A 276 -2.79 -9.97 8.11
CA LEU A 276 -1.58 -9.22 7.76
C LEU A 276 -0.50 -9.46 8.83
N THR A 277 0.63 -10.05 8.44
CA THR A 277 1.80 -10.20 9.32
C THR A 277 2.82 -9.11 9.06
N ILE A 278 3.21 -8.37 10.09
CA ILE A 278 4.22 -7.31 10.01
C ILE A 278 5.44 -7.72 10.83
N ASN A 279 6.49 -8.13 10.14
CA ASN A 279 7.80 -8.44 10.71
C ASN A 279 8.75 -7.25 10.68
N ALA A 280 8.57 -6.34 9.72
CA ALA A 280 9.32 -5.08 9.65
C ALA A 280 9.05 -4.22 10.89
N ARG A 281 10.04 -3.42 11.28
CA ARG A 281 9.97 -2.58 12.47
C ARG A 281 9.08 -1.36 12.23
N LEU A 282 8.08 -1.16 13.09
CA LEU A 282 7.28 0.06 13.17
C LEU A 282 7.96 1.07 14.12
N THR A 283 8.16 2.31 13.66
CA THR A 283 8.96 3.32 14.38
C THR A 283 8.38 4.75 14.28
N GLY A 284 8.96 5.69 15.04
CA GLY A 284 8.69 7.14 14.99
C GLY A 284 7.70 7.66 16.04
N ASP A 285 7.54 8.99 16.10
CA ASP A 285 6.56 9.69 16.97
C ASP A 285 5.13 9.52 16.44
N THR A 286 4.68 8.28 16.41
CA THR A 286 3.37 7.82 15.94
C THR A 286 2.90 6.67 16.81
N GLY A 287 1.72 6.14 16.54
CA GLY A 287 1.22 4.94 17.18
C GLY A 287 0.69 3.94 16.15
N PHE A 288 -0.01 2.94 16.64
CA PHE A 288 -0.70 1.98 15.80
C PHE A 288 -2.21 2.13 16.00
N GLN A 289 -2.99 2.17 14.92
CA GLN A 289 -4.44 2.18 14.99
C GLN A 289 -5.01 1.08 14.10
N TYR A 290 -5.80 0.18 14.69
CA TYR A 290 -6.68 -0.70 13.94
C TYR A 290 -8.00 0.02 13.71
N TYR A 291 -8.29 0.37 12.46
CA TYR A 291 -9.58 0.97 12.08
C TYR A 291 -9.91 0.76 10.61
N HIS A 292 -11.18 0.51 10.34
CA HIS A 292 -11.78 0.66 9.03
C HIS A 292 -13.26 0.98 9.18
N ALA A 293 -13.81 1.77 8.25
CA ALA A 293 -15.21 2.18 8.30
C ALA A 293 -16.18 1.02 7.99
N SER A 294 -15.78 0.07 7.14
CA SER A 294 -16.55 -1.15 6.89
C SER A 294 -16.23 -2.22 7.92
N SER A 295 -17.28 -2.85 8.46
CA SER A 295 -17.21 -4.05 9.32
C SER A 295 -16.65 -5.28 8.60
N ASP A 296 -16.54 -5.26 7.27
CA ASP A 296 -15.91 -6.34 6.52
C ASP A 296 -14.41 -6.45 6.82
N PHE A 297 -13.81 -5.41 7.42
CA PHE A 297 -12.42 -5.37 7.83
C PHE A 297 -12.28 -5.60 9.34
N ALA A 298 -12.56 -6.83 9.76
CA ALA A 298 -12.43 -7.32 11.14
C ALA A 298 -11.41 -8.47 11.26
N GLY A 299 -10.46 -8.56 10.32
CA GLY A 299 -9.39 -9.55 10.31
C GLY A 299 -8.28 -9.30 11.33
N THR A 300 -7.16 -10.01 11.16
CA THR A 300 -6.04 -10.00 12.11
C THR A 300 -4.83 -9.23 11.58
N VAL A 301 -4.30 -8.31 12.38
CA VAL A 301 -2.91 -7.82 12.20
C VAL A 301 -2.03 -8.53 13.22
N VAL A 302 -0.96 -9.17 12.77
CA VAL A 302 0.09 -9.74 13.62
C VAL A 302 1.29 -8.80 13.62
N LEU A 303 1.66 -8.27 14.79
CA LEU A 303 2.91 -7.52 14.95
C LEU A 303 3.97 -8.44 15.54
N ASN A 304 5.05 -8.69 14.77
CA ASN A 304 6.20 -9.49 15.18
C ASN A 304 7.48 -8.67 15.35
N GLY A 305 7.56 -7.50 14.69
CA GLY A 305 8.72 -6.62 14.79
C GLY A 305 8.93 -6.08 16.21
N MET A 306 10.19 -5.85 16.58
CA MET A 306 10.54 -5.10 17.80
C MET A 306 10.31 -3.61 17.55
N ASN A 307 9.07 -3.18 17.77
CA ASN A 307 8.58 -1.85 17.42
C ASN A 307 8.96 -0.83 18.49
N ASP A 308 9.27 0.38 18.04
CA ASP A 308 9.67 1.51 18.90
C ASP A 308 8.91 2.81 18.58
N TYR A 309 7.70 2.69 18.01
CA TYR A 309 6.80 3.83 17.93
C TYR A 309 6.35 4.29 19.33
N ASP A 310 6.25 5.60 19.51
CA ASP A 310 6.17 6.22 20.84
C ASP A 310 4.75 6.37 21.41
N ARG A 311 3.73 6.41 20.55
CA ARG A 311 2.33 6.68 20.92
C ARG A 311 1.50 5.41 21.02
N SER A 312 0.26 5.58 21.43
CA SER A 312 -0.63 4.49 21.82
C SER A 312 -0.85 3.43 20.74
N THR A 313 -1.20 2.24 21.19
CA THR A 313 -1.76 1.19 20.32
C THR A 313 -3.27 1.18 20.50
N VAL A 314 -4.02 1.51 19.45
CA VAL A 314 -5.47 1.73 19.49
C VAL A 314 -6.19 0.70 18.64
N LEU A 315 -7.20 0.05 19.20
CA LEU A 315 -8.15 -0.78 18.46
C LEU A 315 -9.51 -0.07 18.43
N TYR A 316 -9.80 0.61 17.33
CA TYR A 316 -10.99 1.47 17.14
C TYR A 316 -12.08 0.79 16.27
N ALA A 317 -11.92 -0.50 15.96
CA ALA A 317 -12.89 -1.31 15.22
C ALA A 317 -12.87 -2.77 15.71
N ALA A 318 -13.72 -3.62 15.14
CA ALA A 318 -13.89 -5.04 15.54
C ALA A 318 -12.73 -5.98 15.12
N GLY A 319 -11.51 -5.47 14.98
CA GLY A 319 -10.35 -6.21 14.54
C GLY A 319 -9.59 -6.95 15.64
N THR A 320 -8.71 -7.86 15.22
CA THR A 320 -7.73 -8.50 16.11
C THR A 320 -6.34 -7.90 15.89
N LEU A 321 -5.69 -7.48 16.96
CA LEU A 321 -4.25 -7.24 17.00
C LEU A 321 -3.60 -8.40 17.76
N SER A 322 -2.70 -9.13 17.11
CA SER A 322 -1.98 -10.26 17.70
C SER A 322 -0.51 -9.92 17.92
N CYS A 323 0.03 -10.31 19.07
CA CYS A 323 1.44 -10.16 19.41
C CYS A 323 1.92 -11.27 20.35
N ALA A 324 3.19 -11.63 20.27
CA ALA A 324 3.82 -12.61 21.14
C ALA A 324 4.67 -11.99 22.26
N TYR A 325 4.92 -10.69 22.21
CA TYR A 325 5.69 -9.96 23.22
C TYR A 325 5.18 -8.53 23.32
N LEU A 326 4.47 -8.21 24.40
CA LEU A 326 4.07 -6.85 24.71
C LEU A 326 5.34 -6.06 25.06
N GLY A 327 6.11 -6.50 26.05
CA GLY A 327 7.26 -5.78 26.62
C GLY A 327 6.88 -4.77 27.72
N MET A 328 7.83 -3.94 28.14
CA MET A 328 7.63 -2.88 29.14
C MET A 328 7.50 -1.51 28.47
N SER A 329 6.78 -0.60 29.12
CA SER A 329 6.73 0.82 28.78
C SER A 329 8.14 1.41 28.71
N GLY A 330 8.39 2.25 27.70
CA GLY A 330 9.69 2.86 27.43
C GLY A 330 10.71 1.93 26.78
N THR A 331 10.39 0.65 26.57
CA THR A 331 11.25 -0.32 25.87
C THR A 331 10.55 -0.85 24.63
N ALA A 332 11.31 -1.11 23.56
CA ALA A 332 10.74 -1.71 22.36
C ALA A 332 10.10 -3.07 22.65
N GLY A 333 8.96 -3.33 22.02
CA GLY A 333 8.21 -4.58 22.06
C GLY A 333 7.31 -4.66 20.83
N ASN A 334 6.51 -5.72 20.68
CA ASN A 334 5.71 -5.87 19.45
C ASN A 334 4.63 -4.79 19.32
N ILE A 335 4.31 -4.07 20.38
CA ILE A 335 3.33 -2.99 20.38
C ILE A 335 3.95 -1.62 20.73
N GLY A 336 5.21 -1.38 20.40
CA GLY A 336 5.87 -0.08 20.54
C GLY A 336 6.42 0.21 21.95
N THR A 337 6.99 1.39 22.16
CA THR A 337 7.52 1.83 23.47
C THR A 337 6.46 2.45 24.37
N ASN A 338 5.24 2.68 23.85
CA ASN A 338 4.17 3.34 24.58
C ASN A 338 3.74 2.57 25.85
N ALA A 339 3.12 3.31 26.77
CA ALA A 339 2.62 2.78 28.02
C ALA A 339 1.17 2.24 27.95
N ARG A 340 0.46 2.39 26.82
CA ARG A 340 -1.01 2.27 26.78
C ARG A 340 -1.53 1.57 25.53
N VAL A 341 -2.34 0.53 25.77
CA VAL A 341 -3.19 -0.11 24.76
C VAL A 341 -4.62 0.34 24.97
N VAL A 342 -5.27 0.82 23.91
CA VAL A 342 -6.62 1.40 23.94
C VAL A 342 -7.60 0.45 23.24
N LEU A 343 -8.60 -0.01 23.99
CA LEU A 343 -9.73 -0.77 23.46
C LEU A 343 -10.91 0.18 23.29
N ASP A 344 -11.11 0.66 22.07
CA ASP A 344 -12.11 1.68 21.73
C ASP A 344 -13.20 1.14 20.79
N HIS A 345 -13.43 -0.17 20.86
CA HIS A 345 -14.58 -0.81 20.22
C HIS A 345 -14.96 -2.08 20.98
N ALA A 346 -16.26 -2.36 21.15
CA ALA A 346 -16.70 -3.56 21.88
C ALA A 346 -16.21 -4.88 21.23
N GLY A 347 -16.03 -4.87 19.91
CA GLY A 347 -15.46 -5.98 19.14
C GLY A 347 -13.93 -5.99 19.04
N ALA A 348 -13.22 -5.02 19.63
CA ALA A 348 -11.76 -4.99 19.59
C ALA A 348 -11.17 -6.19 20.34
N ARG A 349 -10.10 -6.79 19.80
CA ARG A 349 -9.42 -7.93 20.41
C ARG A 349 -7.90 -7.75 20.40
N LEU A 350 -7.31 -7.66 21.59
CA LEU A 350 -5.87 -7.83 21.78
C LEU A 350 -5.60 -9.31 22.08
N LEU A 351 -4.88 -9.99 21.17
CA LEU A 351 -4.52 -11.40 21.27
C LEU A 351 -3.04 -11.53 21.63
N TYR A 352 -2.76 -12.09 22.81
CA TYR A 352 -1.42 -12.44 23.24
C TYR A 352 -1.13 -13.92 22.95
N THR A 353 -0.03 -14.21 22.25
CA THR A 353 0.36 -15.57 21.84
C THR A 353 1.74 -15.99 22.37
N GLY A 354 2.30 -15.24 23.31
CA GLY A 354 3.68 -15.39 23.75
C GLY A 354 3.93 -16.53 24.75
N ALA A 355 5.19 -16.69 25.13
CA ALA A 355 5.63 -17.70 26.09
C ALA A 355 5.37 -17.32 27.57
N GLY A 356 4.65 -16.23 27.83
CA GLY A 356 4.46 -15.62 29.14
C GLY A 356 5.39 -14.42 29.35
N GLU A 357 4.87 -13.40 30.02
CA GLU A 357 5.61 -12.18 30.36
C GLU A 357 4.91 -11.36 31.45
N THR A 358 5.65 -10.41 32.00
CA THR A 358 5.10 -9.33 32.82
C THR A 358 5.21 -8.03 32.05
N THR A 359 4.15 -7.23 32.04
CA THR A 359 4.11 -5.90 31.42
C THR A 359 3.56 -4.87 32.41
N ASP A 360 4.03 -3.64 32.30
CA ASP A 360 3.52 -2.45 33.00
C ASP A 360 2.62 -1.59 32.12
N ARG A 361 2.20 -2.10 30.95
CA ARG A 361 1.27 -1.36 30.10
C ARG A 361 -0.11 -1.28 30.71
N THR A 362 -0.71 -0.10 30.58
CA THR A 362 -2.08 0.17 30.95
C THR A 362 -3.02 -0.27 29.84
N LEU A 363 -4.06 -1.02 30.20
CA LEU A 363 -5.21 -1.25 29.32
C LEU A 363 -6.24 -0.15 29.55
N ASP A 364 -6.45 0.71 28.55
CA ASP A 364 -7.53 1.68 28.58
C ASP A 364 -8.76 1.16 27.84
N VAL A 365 -9.80 0.89 28.60
CA VAL A 365 -11.06 0.34 28.13
C VAL A 365 -11.98 1.52 27.83
N LYS A 366 -11.98 2.02 26.59
CA LYS A 366 -12.84 3.15 26.19
C LYS A 366 -14.25 2.72 25.79
N ALA A 367 -14.38 1.69 24.97
CA ALA A 367 -15.68 1.18 24.53
C ALA A 367 -15.93 -0.29 24.89
N GLY A 368 -14.98 -0.90 25.62
CA GLY A 368 -14.95 -2.33 25.88
C GLY A 368 -13.96 -3.04 24.96
N GLY A 369 -13.97 -4.36 24.97
CA GLY A 369 -13.13 -5.19 24.11
C GLY A 369 -12.68 -6.46 24.82
N THR A 370 -11.84 -7.23 24.14
CA THR A 370 -11.31 -8.49 24.63
C THR A 370 -9.79 -8.43 24.78
N LEU A 371 -9.31 -8.80 25.97
CA LEU A 371 -7.94 -9.25 26.18
C LEU A 371 -7.95 -10.78 26.14
N GLU A 372 -7.34 -11.34 25.12
CA GLU A 372 -7.25 -12.79 24.93
C GLU A 372 -5.82 -13.28 25.12
N HIS A 373 -5.65 -14.24 26.03
CA HIS A 373 -4.41 -14.97 26.24
C HIS A 373 -4.51 -16.34 25.58
N ALA A 374 -3.68 -16.56 24.56
CA ALA A 374 -3.53 -17.81 23.82
C ALA A 374 -2.08 -18.34 23.88
N GLY A 375 -1.27 -17.81 24.79
CA GLY A 375 0.14 -18.15 24.97
C GLY A 375 0.37 -19.29 25.96
N SER A 376 1.62 -19.77 26.02
CA SER A 376 2.00 -20.97 26.78
C SER A 376 2.44 -20.70 28.22
N GLY A 377 2.70 -19.45 28.60
CA GLY A 377 3.11 -19.08 29.96
C GLY A 377 2.30 -17.91 30.51
N THR A 378 2.45 -17.64 31.80
CA THR A 378 1.62 -16.64 32.50
C THR A 378 1.79 -15.24 31.90
N LEU A 379 0.68 -14.55 31.64
CA LEU A 379 0.66 -13.16 31.21
C LEU A 379 0.23 -12.27 32.39
N VAL A 380 1.09 -11.34 32.79
CA VAL A 380 0.85 -10.47 33.97
C VAL A 380 0.82 -9.00 33.57
N PHE A 381 -0.27 -8.30 33.86
CA PHE A 381 -0.36 -6.83 33.78
C PHE A 381 -0.23 -6.22 35.17
N THR A 382 0.80 -5.39 35.37
CA THR A 382 1.11 -4.77 36.68
C THR A 382 0.49 -3.39 36.85
N ALA A 383 0.25 -2.66 35.75
CA ALA A 383 -0.44 -1.38 35.79
C ALA A 383 -1.96 -1.57 35.92
N PRO A 384 -2.67 -0.68 36.66
CA PRO A 384 -4.13 -0.67 36.69
C PRO A 384 -4.73 -0.52 35.30
N THR A 385 -5.90 -1.10 35.07
CA THR A 385 -6.71 -0.72 33.91
C THR A 385 -7.28 0.69 34.14
N THR A 386 -7.68 1.36 33.06
CA THR A 386 -8.42 2.61 33.14
C THR A 386 -9.57 2.63 32.13
N SER A 387 -10.43 3.63 32.24
CA SER A 387 -11.42 3.98 31.23
C SER A 387 -11.41 5.50 31.13
N THR A 388 -10.86 6.03 30.05
CA THR A 388 -10.74 7.49 29.83
C THR A 388 -12.03 8.13 29.29
N THR A 389 -13.05 7.33 28.98
CA THR A 389 -14.36 7.78 28.48
C THR A 389 -15.48 7.42 29.46
N SER A 390 -16.60 8.13 29.38
CA SER A 390 -17.80 7.87 30.18
C SER A 390 -18.59 6.64 29.67
N GLY A 391 -19.72 6.34 30.33
CA GLY A 391 -20.60 5.25 29.95
C GLY A 391 -20.18 3.87 30.48
N THR A 392 -21.06 2.89 30.29
CA THR A 392 -20.81 1.49 30.66
C THR A 392 -20.08 0.77 29.54
N LYS A 393 -19.12 -0.07 29.91
CA LYS A 393 -18.32 -0.90 28.99
C LYS A 393 -17.96 -2.22 29.63
N THR A 394 -17.60 -3.20 28.80
CA THR A 394 -17.19 -4.52 29.27
C THR A 394 -15.78 -4.82 28.80
N LEU A 395 -14.89 -5.10 29.75
CA LEU A 395 -13.64 -5.78 29.47
C LEU A 395 -13.88 -7.28 29.53
N THR A 396 -13.57 -7.99 28.45
CA THR A 396 -13.62 -9.45 28.41
C THR A 396 -12.22 -10.00 28.56
N LEU A 397 -12.02 -10.83 29.58
CA LEU A 397 -10.82 -11.63 29.79
C LEU A 397 -11.07 -13.03 29.24
N ARG A 398 -10.28 -13.43 28.26
CA ARG A 398 -10.47 -14.71 27.56
C ARG A 398 -9.18 -15.51 27.54
N ASN A 399 -9.30 -16.81 27.72
CA ASN A 399 -8.23 -17.77 27.49
C ASN A 399 -8.79 -19.17 27.21
N PHE A 400 -8.37 -19.76 26.10
CA PHE A 400 -8.77 -21.11 25.66
C PHE A 400 -7.52 -21.99 25.57
N ALA A 401 -7.45 -23.05 26.38
CA ALA A 401 -6.30 -23.97 26.44
C ALA A 401 -4.94 -23.26 26.58
N ALA A 402 -4.93 -22.07 27.17
CA ALA A 402 -3.76 -21.24 27.37
C ALA A 402 -3.36 -21.21 28.85
N ALA A 403 -2.17 -20.70 29.14
CA ALA A 403 -1.75 -20.46 30.51
C ALA A 403 -2.62 -19.40 31.22
N ASP A 404 -2.46 -19.32 32.53
CA ASP A 404 -3.18 -18.36 33.36
C ASP A 404 -2.83 -16.92 32.99
N GLY A 405 -3.82 -16.02 33.07
CA GLY A 405 -3.60 -14.58 33.04
C GLY A 405 -3.71 -13.96 34.43
N GLU A 406 -3.01 -12.87 34.68
CA GLU A 406 -3.08 -12.11 35.92
C GLU A 406 -3.17 -10.60 35.66
N LEU A 407 -4.17 -9.96 36.27
CA LEU A 407 -4.22 -8.52 36.46
C LEU A 407 -3.78 -8.21 37.89
N GLN A 408 -2.50 -7.83 38.02
CA GLN A 408 -1.90 -7.39 39.27
C GLN A 408 -2.17 -5.92 39.55
N GLY A 409 -2.38 -5.11 38.51
CA GLY A 409 -3.01 -3.81 38.62
C GLY A 409 -4.51 -3.91 38.88
N ALA A 410 -5.09 -2.91 39.55
CA ALA A 410 -6.52 -2.87 39.81
C ALA A 410 -7.32 -2.74 38.50
N VAL A 411 -8.40 -3.51 38.37
CA VAL A 411 -9.45 -3.21 37.39
C VAL A 411 -10.29 -2.07 37.94
N ALA A 412 -10.20 -0.89 37.31
CA ALA A 412 -10.78 0.35 37.81
C ALA A 412 -11.79 0.98 36.83
N ASN A 413 -12.78 1.67 37.38
CA ASN A 413 -13.82 2.38 36.63
C ASN A 413 -13.30 3.56 35.80
N GLY A 414 -12.28 4.30 36.27
CA GLY A 414 -11.87 5.55 35.64
C GLY A 414 -13.03 6.55 35.54
N SER A 415 -13.23 7.13 34.36
CA SER A 415 -14.35 8.02 34.02
C SER A 415 -15.64 7.30 33.62
N GLY A 416 -15.62 5.97 33.49
CA GLY A 416 -16.76 5.15 33.07
C GLY A 416 -17.15 4.11 34.11
N THR A 417 -18.12 3.25 33.78
CA THR A 417 -18.41 2.05 34.57
C THR A 417 -17.86 0.83 33.83
N VAL A 418 -16.88 0.17 34.42
CA VAL A 418 -16.28 -1.04 33.87
C VAL A 418 -17.03 -2.25 34.39
N SER A 419 -17.54 -3.08 33.49
CA SER A 419 -17.99 -4.44 33.73
C SER A 419 -16.88 -5.41 33.32
N LEU A 420 -16.86 -6.59 33.93
CA LEU A 420 -15.88 -7.63 33.63
C LEU A 420 -16.59 -8.91 33.20
N ALA A 421 -16.17 -9.47 32.07
CA ALA A 421 -16.59 -10.78 31.62
C ALA A 421 -15.37 -11.72 31.59
N LYS A 422 -15.55 -12.95 32.05
CA LYS A 422 -14.57 -14.03 31.91
C LYS A 422 -15.11 -15.09 30.96
N GLU A 423 -14.33 -15.41 29.93
CA GLU A 423 -14.63 -16.40 28.90
C GLU A 423 -13.49 -17.42 28.74
N GLY A 424 -13.78 -18.53 28.06
CA GLY A 424 -12.85 -19.63 27.85
C GLY A 424 -12.71 -20.56 29.05
N ASP A 425 -11.89 -21.60 28.95
CA ASP A 425 -11.76 -22.66 29.96
C ASP A 425 -10.66 -22.41 31.00
N GLY A 426 -9.73 -21.48 30.73
CA GLY A 426 -8.60 -21.19 31.60
C GLY A 426 -8.91 -20.28 32.79
N THR A 427 -7.86 -19.89 33.52
CA THR A 427 -7.95 -19.02 34.70
C THR A 427 -7.50 -17.59 34.42
N TRP A 428 -8.20 -16.61 35.00
CA TRP A 428 -7.68 -15.26 35.21
C TRP A 428 -7.64 -14.93 36.71
N ARG A 429 -6.57 -14.28 37.16
CA ARG A 429 -6.39 -13.86 38.55
C ARG A 429 -6.46 -12.33 38.65
N LEU A 430 -7.22 -11.83 39.61
CA LEU A 430 -7.24 -10.41 39.98
C LEU A 430 -6.65 -10.27 41.38
N THR A 431 -5.44 -9.69 41.46
CA THR A 431 -4.65 -9.71 42.70
C THR A 431 -4.51 -8.36 43.40
N ALA A 432 -4.93 -7.28 42.75
CA ALA A 432 -5.13 -5.96 43.36
C ALA A 432 -6.51 -5.79 44.04
N ALA A 433 -6.67 -4.64 44.73
CA ALA A 433 -7.98 -4.17 45.18
C ALA A 433 -8.73 -3.53 44.00
N ASN A 434 -9.65 -4.28 43.39
CA ASN A 434 -10.41 -3.84 42.22
C ASN A 434 -11.55 -2.90 42.60
N THR A 435 -11.84 -1.92 41.74
CA THR A 435 -12.87 -0.87 41.97
C THR A 435 -13.91 -0.77 40.86
N PHE A 436 -13.90 -1.69 39.90
CA PHE A 436 -14.97 -1.80 38.91
C PHE A 436 -16.32 -1.99 39.62
N SER A 437 -17.36 -1.32 39.12
CA SER A 437 -18.70 -1.37 39.72
C SER A 437 -19.77 -1.83 38.73
N GLY A 438 -19.38 -2.21 37.52
CA GLY A 438 -20.26 -2.83 36.55
C GLY A 438 -20.55 -4.29 36.88
N THR A 439 -21.21 -4.97 35.93
CA THR A 439 -21.53 -6.39 36.10
C THR A 439 -20.27 -7.24 36.05
N LEU A 440 -20.20 -8.25 36.92
CA LEU A 440 -19.22 -9.33 36.84
C LEU A 440 -19.91 -10.58 36.28
N ALA A 441 -19.47 -11.05 35.12
CA ALA A 441 -19.97 -12.27 34.48
C ALA A 441 -18.85 -13.30 34.31
N VAL A 442 -19.07 -14.53 34.76
CA VAL A 442 -18.17 -15.67 34.50
C VAL A 442 -18.91 -16.62 33.55
N ASN A 443 -18.67 -16.47 32.26
CA ASN A 443 -19.32 -17.23 31.20
C ASN A 443 -18.57 -18.55 30.90
N GLY A 444 -17.34 -18.69 31.39
CA GLY A 444 -16.54 -19.92 31.33
C GLY A 444 -15.25 -19.83 32.15
N GLY A 445 -14.70 -20.98 32.53
CA GLY A 445 -13.40 -21.07 33.20
C GLY A 445 -13.41 -20.55 34.64
N THR A 446 -12.26 -20.09 35.13
CA THR A 446 -12.10 -19.64 36.52
C THR A 446 -11.66 -18.18 36.60
N LEU A 447 -12.31 -17.39 37.45
CA LEU A 447 -11.84 -16.07 37.85
C LEU A 447 -11.52 -16.08 39.35
N VAL A 448 -10.27 -15.78 39.70
CA VAL A 448 -9.80 -15.78 41.10
C VAL A 448 -9.67 -14.35 41.61
N HIS A 449 -10.28 -14.05 42.75
CA HIS A 449 -10.07 -12.82 43.51
C HIS A 449 -9.16 -13.08 44.71
N CYS A 450 -7.98 -12.45 44.76
CA CYS A 450 -7.05 -12.64 45.88
C CYS A 450 -7.22 -11.62 47.02
N LYS A 451 -8.14 -10.64 46.90
CA LYS A 451 -8.55 -9.75 47.98
C LYS A 451 -10.08 -9.55 48.00
N PRO A 452 -10.71 -9.45 49.18
CA PRO A 452 -12.17 -9.24 49.27
C PRO A 452 -12.57 -7.89 48.66
N ILE A 453 -13.67 -7.89 47.91
CA ILE A 453 -14.35 -6.66 47.47
C ILE A 453 -14.90 -5.99 48.74
N ILE A 454 -14.41 -4.81 49.08
CA ILE A 454 -15.03 -4.01 50.14
C ILE A 454 -16.25 -3.34 49.51
N VAL A 455 -17.44 -3.92 49.73
CA VAL A 455 -18.70 -3.20 49.51
C VAL A 455 -18.81 -2.21 50.65
N VAL A 456 -18.66 -0.92 50.36
CA VAL A 456 -18.92 0.17 51.31
C VAL A 456 -20.38 0.60 51.19
#